data_AF-A0A1I3ZW52-F1
#
_entry.id   AF-A0A1I3ZW52-F1
#
_cell.length_a   1.000
_cell.length_b   1.000
_cell.length_c   1.000
_cell.angle_alpha   90.00
_cell.angle_beta   90.00
_cell.angle_gamma   90.00
#
_symmetry.space_group_name_H-M   'P 1'
#
loop_
_entity.id
_entity.type
_entity.pdbx_description
1 polymer ?
#
loop_
_entity_poly.entity_id
_entity_poly.type
_entity_poly.pdbx_seq_one_letter_code
_entity_poly.pdbx_strand_id
1 'polypeptide(L)'
;MTVALRYAARSDVGLVRSDNQDSAYAGPHLLVVADGMGGHAGGDVASSVAVAAMAPLDGESHGPDDALDELETALDDARSEIISRSDAEPDLAGMGTTVTAILRAGNKLAMVHLGDSRGYLFRDGTLTQVTTDHTFVQHLVDTGRITPEEAEHHPQRSVVMRVLGDFDTDLTADLSVREARPGDRWLLCSDGLSGYVSAETIAQTLADIEDVDACADRLVQLALRAGGPDNVTVVLADVVELDDLPDGAMPSTSSVVVGAAALSRKRPSAAADGPAARAASLSRRARTGASDPQEGAEDDAEDGQVATASAPDDDDEPLAPAPRRRGLVLTWVAVGVAVVAALVGGYAWTQTQYFVGTSDGRVTVFRGIPQSLGPLDLASVVETSDVQVDDLPAYLRERVEQTISAPSLDQARRLVEMLTEDVVLPTPTPTPVDPALTPAPAQTLPAPATEPVIPPPDEPAPEAGAPSGGPATGAPAL
;
A
#
# COMPACT_ATOMS: atom_id res chain seq x y z
N MET A 1 -21.36 21.06 16.49
CA MET A 1 -21.83 19.66 16.39
C MET A 1 -20.66 18.77 16.76
N THR A 2 -20.80 18.02 17.84
CA THR A 2 -19.81 17.06 18.34
C THR A 2 -20.11 15.70 17.70
N VAL A 3 -19.24 15.25 16.80
CA VAL A 3 -19.37 13.92 16.19
C VAL A 3 -18.49 12.91 16.95
N ALA A 4 -18.66 11.61 16.70
CA ALA A 4 -17.70 10.58 17.05
C ALA A 4 -17.72 9.47 16.00
N LEU A 5 -16.75 8.56 16.08
CA LEU A 5 -16.64 7.42 15.19
C LEU A 5 -17.06 6.15 15.92
N ARG A 6 -17.96 5.37 15.31
CA ARG A 6 -18.15 3.96 15.63
C ARG A 6 -17.50 3.14 14.53
N TYR A 7 -16.51 2.32 14.87
CA TYR A 7 -15.62 1.73 13.88
C TYR A 7 -15.40 0.24 14.09
N ALA A 8 -15.02 -0.44 13.00
CA ALA A 8 -14.54 -1.81 13.00
C ALA A 8 -13.39 -1.96 12.01
N ALA A 9 -12.41 -2.80 12.35
CA ALA A 9 -11.35 -3.19 11.45
C ALA A 9 -11.34 -4.72 11.29
N ARG A 10 -11.12 -5.20 10.07
CA ARG A 10 -10.95 -6.62 9.74
C ARG A 10 -9.83 -6.79 8.74
N SER A 11 -9.05 -7.85 8.89
CA SER A 11 -7.98 -8.22 7.98
C SER A 11 -7.90 -9.74 7.88
N ASP A 12 -7.71 -10.25 6.67
CA ASP A 12 -7.58 -11.68 6.37
C ASP A 12 -6.44 -11.88 5.36
N VAL A 13 -5.65 -12.94 5.56
CA VAL A 13 -4.52 -13.30 4.67
C VAL A 13 -4.98 -13.69 3.26
N GLY A 14 -6.25 -14.04 3.09
CA GLY A 14 -6.75 -14.61 1.84
C GLY A 14 -6.45 -16.09 1.71
N LEU A 15 -6.62 -16.61 0.50
CA LEU A 15 -6.56 -18.04 0.19
C LEU A 15 -5.31 -18.43 -0.63
N VAL A 16 -4.62 -17.43 -1.16
CA VAL A 16 -3.47 -17.63 -2.07
C VAL A 16 -2.15 -17.23 -1.42
N ARG A 17 -2.08 -16.07 -0.75
CA ARG A 17 -0.87 -15.58 -0.07
C ARG A 17 -0.52 -16.47 1.14
N SER A 18 0.76 -16.50 1.51
CA SER A 18 1.24 -17.24 2.70
C SER A 18 1.16 -16.42 3.97
N ASP A 19 1.39 -15.12 3.84
CA ASP A 19 1.50 -14.17 4.94
C ASP A 19 0.64 -12.96 4.64
N ASN A 20 0.22 -12.28 5.71
CA ASN A 20 -0.56 -11.06 5.62
C ASN A 20 0.38 -9.86 5.74
N GLN A 21 0.53 -9.11 4.66
CA GLN A 21 1.37 -7.92 4.59
C GLN A 21 0.56 -6.63 4.76
N ASP A 22 -0.76 -6.71 4.84
CA ASP A 22 -1.61 -5.58 5.21
C ASP A 22 -1.52 -5.29 6.71
N SER A 23 -1.64 -4.02 7.08
CA SER A 23 -1.83 -3.55 8.45
C SER A 23 -2.94 -2.52 8.51
N ALA A 24 -3.71 -2.51 9.60
CA ALA A 24 -4.70 -1.47 9.82
C ALA A 24 -4.90 -1.13 11.30
N TYR A 25 -5.37 0.10 11.53
CA TYR A 25 -5.69 0.67 12.83
C TYR A 25 -7.05 1.35 12.76
N ALA A 26 -7.87 1.18 13.80
CA ALA A 26 -9.10 1.93 13.97
C ALA A 26 -9.26 2.34 15.43
N GLY A 27 -9.45 3.63 15.67
CA GLY A 27 -9.62 4.23 17.00
C GLY A 27 -10.64 5.38 16.97
N PRO A 28 -10.92 6.02 18.12
CA PRO A 28 -11.88 7.12 18.24
C PRO A 28 -11.57 8.34 17.34
N HIS A 29 -10.30 8.55 17.00
CA HIS A 29 -9.84 9.69 16.21
C HIS A 29 -9.14 9.28 14.92
N LEU A 30 -8.49 8.11 14.89
CA LEU A 30 -7.66 7.70 13.75
C LEU A 30 -8.15 6.40 13.10
N LEU A 31 -8.19 6.39 11.77
CA LEU A 31 -8.39 5.20 10.94
C LEU A 31 -7.21 5.09 9.97
N VAL A 32 -6.61 3.90 9.82
CA VAL A 32 -5.47 3.67 8.92
C VAL A 32 -5.60 2.31 8.24
N VAL A 33 -5.32 2.27 6.94
CA VAL A 33 -5.03 1.04 6.18
C VAL A 33 -3.71 1.22 5.45
N ALA A 34 -2.86 0.21 5.53
CA ALA A 34 -1.56 0.16 4.86
C ALA A 34 -1.37 -1.23 4.24
N ASP A 35 -1.14 -1.28 2.93
CA ASP A 35 -0.90 -2.50 2.16
C ASP A 35 0.60 -2.61 1.85
N GLY A 36 1.23 -3.58 2.49
CA GLY A 36 2.67 -3.78 2.47
C GLY A 36 3.14 -4.55 1.23
N MET A 37 4.06 -3.97 0.49
CA MET A 37 4.70 -4.59 -0.66
C MET A 37 6.21 -4.73 -0.44
N GLY A 38 6.79 -5.84 -0.89
CA GLY A 38 8.21 -6.13 -0.72
C GLY A 38 8.49 -7.61 -0.92
N GLY A 39 9.73 -7.95 -1.30
CA GLY A 39 10.15 -9.30 -1.68
C GLY A 39 9.94 -10.37 -0.60
N HIS A 40 10.92 -10.65 0.25
CA HIS A 40 10.69 -11.45 1.46
C HIS A 40 9.84 -10.66 2.47
N ALA A 41 9.96 -10.88 3.77
CA ALA A 41 9.15 -10.25 4.83
C ALA A 41 9.34 -8.71 4.98
N GLY A 42 9.46 -7.96 3.88
CA GLY A 42 9.56 -6.51 3.84
C GLY A 42 8.18 -5.84 3.89
N GLY A 43 7.17 -6.40 3.22
CA GLY A 43 5.85 -5.79 3.17
C GLY A 43 5.15 -5.70 4.54
N ASP A 44 5.17 -6.79 5.32
CA ASP A 44 4.59 -6.82 6.67
C ASP A 44 5.32 -5.88 7.64
N VAL A 45 6.65 -5.74 7.48
CA VAL A 45 7.43 -4.76 8.25
C VAL A 45 7.04 -3.34 7.85
N ALA A 46 7.03 -3.01 6.56
CA ALA A 46 6.72 -1.67 6.07
C ALA A 46 5.32 -1.19 6.50
N SER A 47 4.28 -2.01 6.28
CA SER A 47 2.91 -1.65 6.67
C SER A 47 2.74 -1.52 8.18
N SER A 48 3.43 -2.37 8.97
CA SER A 48 3.39 -2.28 10.43
C SER A 48 4.09 -1.01 10.96
N VAL A 49 5.18 -0.57 10.32
CA VAL A 49 5.88 0.67 10.66
C VAL A 49 4.98 1.88 10.37
N ALA A 50 4.33 1.91 9.21
CA ALA A 50 3.41 3.00 8.86
C ALA A 50 2.26 3.12 9.87
N VAL A 51 1.60 2.01 10.22
CA VAL A 51 0.54 2.01 11.24
C VAL A 51 1.09 2.42 12.61
N ALA A 52 2.26 1.93 13.02
CA ALA A 52 2.85 2.26 14.31
C ALA A 52 3.23 3.75 14.44
N ALA A 53 3.71 4.36 13.36
CA ALA A 53 4.04 5.79 13.33
C ALA A 53 2.79 6.68 13.41
N MET A 54 1.66 6.25 12.82
CA MET A 54 0.41 7.02 12.85
C MET A 54 -0.40 6.81 14.14
N ALA A 55 -0.32 5.64 14.78
CA ALA A 55 -1.13 5.30 15.96
C ALA A 55 -1.11 6.34 17.12
N PRO A 56 0.00 7.05 17.42
CA PRO A 56 0.00 8.11 18.43
C PRO A 56 -1.00 9.25 18.17
N LEU A 57 -1.36 9.51 16.91
CA LEU A 57 -2.36 10.49 16.51
C LEU A 57 -3.80 10.13 16.94
N ASP A 58 -4.03 8.97 17.56
CA ASP A 58 -5.34 8.64 18.10
C ASP A 58 -5.54 9.18 19.53
N GLY A 59 -4.46 9.61 20.19
CA GLY A 59 -4.45 9.98 21.61
C GLY A 59 -4.66 11.48 21.90
N GLU A 60 -4.60 12.34 20.90
CA GLU A 60 -4.63 13.79 21.08
C GLU A 60 -5.93 14.42 20.54
N SER A 61 -6.43 15.47 21.20
CA SER A 61 -7.53 16.26 20.64
C SER A 61 -6.95 17.23 19.63
N HIS A 62 -6.96 16.82 18.36
CA HIS A 62 -6.35 17.57 17.28
C HIS A 62 -7.12 18.84 16.93
N GLY A 63 -6.38 19.94 16.75
CA GLY A 63 -6.91 21.16 16.18
C GLY A 63 -7.29 20.93 14.71
N PRO A 64 -8.42 21.48 14.22
CA PRO A 64 -8.86 21.28 12.84
C PRO A 64 -7.93 21.89 11.79
N ASP A 65 -6.96 22.71 12.19
CA ASP A 65 -5.97 23.34 11.31
C ASP A 65 -4.62 22.62 11.35
N ASP A 66 -4.31 21.87 12.42
CA ASP A 66 -3.02 21.17 12.61
C ASP A 66 -3.06 19.70 12.13
N ALA A 67 -4.26 19.13 12.00
CA ALA A 67 -4.45 17.69 11.69
C ALA A 67 -3.82 17.22 10.37
N LEU A 68 -3.67 18.10 9.37
CA LEU A 68 -2.97 17.76 8.13
C LEU A 68 -1.46 17.70 8.35
N ASP A 69 -0.89 18.70 9.02
CA ASP A 69 0.54 18.80 9.30
C ASP A 69 1.01 17.63 10.18
N GLU A 70 0.18 17.20 11.14
CA GLU A 70 0.44 16.03 11.98
C GLU A 70 0.40 14.72 11.18
N LEU A 71 -0.55 14.57 10.25
CA LEU A 71 -0.59 13.42 9.34
C LEU A 71 0.62 13.38 8.40
N GLU A 72 1.03 14.53 7.87
CA GLU A 72 2.23 14.65 7.02
C GLU A 72 3.49 14.32 7.82
N THR A 73 3.64 14.88 9.02
CA THR A 73 4.77 14.57 9.92
C THR A 73 4.85 13.08 10.25
N ALA A 74 3.71 12.46 10.61
CA ALA A 74 3.68 11.02 10.91
C ALA A 74 4.00 10.15 9.67
N LEU A 75 3.63 10.61 8.48
CA LEU A 75 3.99 9.94 7.22
C LEU A 75 5.50 10.03 6.95
N ASP A 76 6.11 11.19 7.18
CA ASP A 76 7.55 11.40 7.03
C ASP A 76 8.37 10.60 8.07
N ASP A 77 7.89 10.52 9.30
CA ASP A 77 8.49 9.68 10.34
C ASP A 77 8.42 8.19 9.96
N ALA A 78 7.26 7.74 9.47
CA ALA A 78 7.09 6.37 8.95
C ALA A 78 8.05 6.09 7.79
N ARG A 79 8.17 7.03 6.85
CA ARG A 79 9.08 6.93 5.70
C ARG A 79 10.53 6.79 6.15
N SER A 80 10.96 7.67 7.05
CA SER A 80 12.32 7.71 7.58
C SER A 80 12.69 6.40 8.27
N GLU A 81 11.75 5.82 9.04
CA GLU A 81 11.94 4.52 9.70
C GLU A 81 11.98 3.36 8.68
N ILE A 82 11.14 3.37 7.64
CA ILE A 82 11.16 2.36 6.57
C ILE A 82 12.51 2.38 5.83
N ILE A 83 13.01 3.57 5.45
CA ILE A 83 14.31 3.72 4.77
C ILE A 83 15.43 3.25 5.69
N SER A 84 15.44 3.71 6.94
CA SER A 84 16.44 3.30 7.95
C SER A 84 16.53 1.79 8.13
N ARG A 85 15.40 1.08 8.16
CA ARG A 85 15.37 -0.39 8.24
C ARG A 85 15.80 -1.06 6.94
N SER A 86 15.39 -0.55 5.79
CA SER A 86 15.82 -1.03 4.47
C SER A 86 17.35 -0.94 4.33
N ASP A 87 17.96 0.13 4.82
CA ASP A 87 19.42 0.33 4.82
C ASP A 87 20.15 -0.60 5.81
N ALA A 88 19.56 -0.83 6.99
CA ALA A 88 20.17 -1.65 8.03
C ALA A 88 20.10 -3.16 7.73
N GLU A 89 19.04 -3.61 7.05
CA GLU A 89 18.73 -5.02 6.82
C GLU A 89 18.55 -5.29 5.32
N PRO A 90 19.57 -5.84 4.63
CA PRO A 90 19.51 -6.08 3.18
C PRO A 90 18.34 -6.96 2.72
N ASP A 91 17.80 -7.81 3.60
CA ASP A 91 16.64 -8.66 3.31
C ASP A 91 15.31 -7.87 3.22
N LEU A 92 15.29 -6.64 3.75
CA LEU A 92 14.18 -5.69 3.66
C LEU A 92 14.33 -4.69 2.52
N ALA A 93 15.39 -4.81 1.71
CA ALA A 93 15.65 -3.90 0.60
C ALA A 93 14.47 -3.89 -0.38
N GLY A 94 14.02 -2.68 -0.72
CA GLY A 94 12.85 -2.50 -1.58
C GLY A 94 11.54 -2.91 -0.91
N MET A 95 11.43 -2.78 0.41
CA MET A 95 10.13 -2.76 1.07
C MET A 95 9.44 -1.41 0.89
N GLY A 96 8.11 -1.43 0.83
CA GLY A 96 7.29 -0.26 0.86
C GLY A 96 5.86 -0.60 1.26
N THR A 97 5.04 0.42 1.45
CA THR A 97 3.63 0.22 1.79
C THR A 97 2.78 1.33 1.22
N THR A 98 1.54 1.03 0.85
CA THR A 98 0.52 2.07 0.72
C THR A 98 0.19 2.63 2.10
N VAL A 99 -0.42 3.81 2.13
CA VAL A 99 -1.03 4.37 3.33
C VAL A 99 -2.28 5.14 2.94
N THR A 100 -3.41 4.83 3.56
CA THR A 100 -4.61 5.67 3.55
C THR A 100 -5.07 5.85 4.98
N ALA A 101 -5.11 7.09 5.46
CA ALA A 101 -5.51 7.39 6.83
C ALA A 101 -6.50 8.54 6.90
N ILE A 102 -7.36 8.48 7.92
CA ILE A 102 -8.30 9.54 8.29
C ILE A 102 -8.07 9.89 9.76
N LEU A 103 -7.81 11.16 10.04
CA LEU A 103 -7.73 11.74 11.37
C LEU A 103 -8.92 12.68 11.61
N ARG A 104 -9.65 12.43 12.69
CA ARG A 104 -10.80 13.23 13.11
C ARG A 104 -10.36 14.34 14.06
N ALA A 105 -10.53 15.58 13.59
CA ALA A 105 -10.35 16.80 14.37
C ALA A 105 -11.69 17.54 14.52
N GLY A 106 -12.36 17.36 15.66
CA GLY A 106 -13.68 17.93 15.90
C GLY A 106 -14.75 17.34 14.96
N ASN A 107 -15.28 18.19 14.07
CA ASN A 107 -16.22 17.83 12.99
C ASN A 107 -15.56 17.78 11.59
N LYS A 108 -14.24 17.84 11.52
CA LYS A 108 -13.47 17.65 10.29
C LYS A 108 -12.77 16.29 10.29
N LEU A 109 -12.60 15.75 9.10
CA LEU A 109 -11.80 14.56 8.81
C LEU A 109 -10.67 15.00 7.88
N ALA A 110 -9.46 15.05 8.43
CA ALA A 110 -8.23 15.18 7.66
C ALA A 110 -7.86 13.80 7.11
N MET A 111 -7.40 13.74 5.87
CA MET A 111 -7.05 12.51 5.18
C MET A 111 -5.70 12.66 4.51
N VAL A 112 -4.90 11.62 4.60
CA VAL A 112 -3.66 11.43 3.83
C VAL A 112 -3.78 10.12 3.04
N HIS A 113 -3.36 10.16 1.78
CA HIS A 113 -3.43 9.01 0.89
C HIS A 113 -2.18 8.89 0.01
N LEU A 114 -1.71 7.65 -0.10
CA LEU A 114 -0.60 7.24 -0.93
C LEU A 114 -0.74 5.77 -1.33
N GLY A 115 -0.79 5.49 -2.64
CA GLY A 115 -0.84 4.13 -3.17
C GLY A 115 -2.19 3.84 -3.81
N ASP A 116 -2.60 2.58 -3.82
CA ASP A 116 -3.84 2.11 -4.48
C ASP A 116 -4.84 1.50 -3.50
N SER A 117 -4.55 1.54 -2.19
CA SER A 117 -5.58 1.40 -1.17
C SER A 117 -6.59 2.54 -1.28
N ARG A 118 -7.86 2.28 -0.96
CA ARG A 118 -8.94 3.21 -1.29
C ARG A 118 -9.69 3.69 -0.07
N GLY A 119 -10.07 4.97 -0.10
CA GLY A 119 -11.03 5.57 0.81
C GLY A 119 -12.35 5.85 0.11
N TYR A 120 -13.45 5.39 0.68
CA TYR A 120 -14.81 5.61 0.21
C TYR A 120 -15.65 6.33 1.25
N LEU A 121 -16.52 7.22 0.79
CA LEU A 121 -17.59 7.83 1.56
C LEU A 121 -18.93 7.32 1.04
N PHE A 122 -19.71 6.70 1.92
CA PHE A 122 -21.11 6.38 1.68
C PHE A 122 -22.00 7.39 2.41
N ARG A 123 -22.74 8.16 1.63
CA ARG A 123 -23.62 9.24 2.12
C ARG A 123 -24.89 9.28 1.26
N ASP A 124 -26.05 9.41 1.91
CA ASP A 124 -27.35 9.53 1.24
C ASP A 124 -27.61 8.43 0.19
N GLY A 125 -27.18 7.19 0.49
CA GLY A 125 -27.34 6.04 -0.40
C GLY A 125 -26.34 5.97 -1.57
N THR A 126 -25.38 6.88 -1.64
CA THR A 126 -24.38 6.94 -2.72
C THR A 126 -22.99 6.63 -2.20
N LEU A 127 -22.30 5.68 -2.82
CA LEU A 127 -20.89 5.40 -2.57
C LEU A 127 -20.02 6.26 -3.49
N THR A 128 -19.10 7.03 -2.91
CA THR A 128 -18.14 7.85 -3.65
C THR A 128 -16.72 7.47 -3.26
N GLN A 129 -15.88 7.16 -4.25
CA GLN A 129 -14.45 7.03 -4.00
C GLN A 129 -13.85 8.42 -3.76
N VAL A 130 -13.14 8.58 -2.66
CA VAL A 130 -12.58 9.86 -2.20
C VAL A 130 -11.11 9.99 -2.59
N THR A 131 -10.38 8.87 -2.63
CA THR A 131 -8.97 8.79 -3.01
C THR A 131 -8.81 8.55 -4.50
N THR A 132 -7.67 8.94 -5.07
CA THR A 132 -7.30 8.64 -6.46
C THR A 132 -6.14 7.67 -6.47
N ASP A 133 -6.31 6.49 -7.04
CA ASP A 133 -5.29 5.45 -7.02
C ASP A 133 -3.97 5.91 -7.65
N HIS A 134 -2.85 5.72 -6.97
CA HIS A 134 -1.53 6.00 -7.53
C HIS A 134 -1.00 4.82 -8.35
N THR A 135 -1.79 4.35 -9.33
CA THR A 135 -1.44 3.24 -10.22
C THR A 135 -1.08 3.70 -11.62
N PHE A 136 -0.37 2.85 -12.36
CA PHE A 136 -0.03 3.10 -13.77
C PHE A 136 -1.28 3.28 -14.63
N VAL A 137 -2.32 2.49 -14.39
CA VAL A 137 -3.58 2.58 -15.15
C VAL A 137 -4.34 3.86 -14.84
N GLN A 138 -4.32 4.33 -13.59
CA GLN A 138 -4.91 5.61 -13.24
C GLN A 138 -4.20 6.75 -13.97
N HIS A 139 -2.86 6.72 -14.05
CA HIS A 139 -2.10 7.69 -14.84
C HIS A 139 -2.47 7.67 -16.33
N LEU A 140 -2.72 6.49 -16.91
CA LEU A 140 -3.20 6.38 -18.30
C LEU A 140 -4.62 6.95 -18.48
N VAL A 141 -5.50 6.77 -17.49
CA VAL A 141 -6.84 7.38 -17.48
C VAL A 141 -6.74 8.89 -17.40
N ASP A 142 -5.96 9.42 -16.46
CA ASP A 142 -5.79 10.86 -16.22
C ASP A 142 -5.20 11.58 -17.46
N THR A 143 -4.33 10.89 -18.19
CA THR A 143 -3.72 11.39 -19.45
C THR A 143 -4.57 11.10 -20.69
N GLY A 144 -5.78 10.54 -20.53
CA GLY A 144 -6.71 10.24 -21.62
C GLY A 144 -6.22 9.17 -22.60
N ARG A 145 -5.27 8.32 -22.18
CA ARG A 145 -4.70 7.23 -22.99
C ARG A 145 -5.58 5.99 -23.01
N ILE A 146 -6.33 5.75 -21.93
CA ILE A 146 -7.33 4.70 -21.81
C ILE A 146 -8.58 5.24 -21.09
N THR A 147 -9.68 4.55 -21.25
CA THR A 147 -10.92 4.80 -20.50
C THR A 147 -10.90 4.12 -19.12
N PRO A 148 -11.70 4.57 -18.14
CA PRO A 148 -11.86 3.89 -16.85
C PRO A 148 -12.24 2.41 -17.00
N GLU A 149 -13.11 2.09 -17.96
CA GLU A 149 -13.56 0.71 -18.21
C GLU A 149 -12.43 -0.19 -18.76
N GLU A 150 -11.54 0.39 -19.58
CA GLU A 150 -10.34 -0.31 -20.06
C GLU A 150 -9.30 -0.53 -18.93
N ALA A 151 -9.21 0.41 -17.99
CA ALA A 151 -8.28 0.32 -16.85
C ALA A 151 -8.58 -0.91 -15.97
N GLU A 152 -9.86 -1.24 -15.73
CA GLU A 152 -10.28 -2.39 -14.92
C GLU A 152 -9.76 -3.74 -15.46
N HIS A 153 -9.62 -3.84 -16.78
CA HIS A 153 -9.21 -5.07 -17.46
C HIS A 153 -7.73 -5.05 -17.90
N HIS A 154 -7.01 -3.97 -17.58
CA HIS A 154 -5.65 -3.79 -18.03
C HIS A 154 -4.69 -4.78 -17.34
N PRO A 155 -3.72 -5.38 -18.08
CA PRO A 155 -2.77 -6.33 -17.50
C PRO A 155 -1.89 -5.76 -16.38
N GLN A 156 -1.66 -4.44 -16.40
CA GLN A 156 -0.83 -3.72 -15.41
C GLN A 156 -1.67 -2.90 -14.42
N ARG A 157 -2.93 -3.29 -14.16
CA ARG A 157 -3.81 -2.55 -13.24
C ARG A 157 -3.30 -2.46 -11.81
N SER A 158 -2.56 -3.47 -11.36
CA SER A 158 -1.96 -3.54 -10.01
C SER A 158 -0.54 -2.96 -9.94
N VAL A 159 -0.07 -2.27 -10.98
CA VAL A 159 1.25 -1.63 -10.94
C VAL A 159 1.12 -0.29 -10.23
N VAL A 160 1.54 -0.25 -8.97
CA VAL A 160 1.56 0.96 -8.14
C VAL A 160 2.76 1.82 -8.52
N MET A 161 2.52 3.13 -8.64
CA MET A 161 3.51 4.13 -9.05
C MET A 161 4.05 4.94 -7.86
N ARG A 162 3.29 5.06 -6.76
CA ARG A 162 3.72 5.77 -5.54
C ARG A 162 3.37 4.97 -4.31
N VAL A 163 4.37 4.63 -3.50
CA VAL A 163 4.24 3.96 -2.20
C VAL A 163 5.25 4.50 -1.22
N LEU A 164 5.00 4.34 0.07
CA LEU A 164 5.88 4.80 1.13
C LEU A 164 7.08 3.86 1.19
N GLY A 165 8.28 4.36 0.87
CA GLY A 165 9.50 3.57 0.86
C GLY A 165 10.68 4.34 0.25
N ASP A 166 11.72 3.60 -0.11
CA ASP A 166 13.00 4.12 -0.60
C ASP A 166 13.04 4.35 -2.13
N PHE A 167 11.88 4.33 -2.79
CA PHE A 167 11.83 4.28 -4.26
C PHE A 167 11.83 5.63 -4.97
N ASP A 168 11.37 6.70 -4.31
CA ASP A 168 11.09 7.96 -5.00
C ASP A 168 11.38 9.20 -4.15
N THR A 169 12.24 10.11 -4.61
CA THR A 169 12.65 11.29 -3.83
C THR A 169 11.54 12.33 -3.71
N ASP A 170 10.67 12.48 -4.71
CA ASP A 170 9.56 13.46 -4.76
C ASP A 170 8.20 12.82 -4.39
N LEU A 171 8.15 12.26 -3.19
CA LEU A 171 6.99 11.54 -2.67
C LEU A 171 5.96 12.55 -2.13
N THR A 172 5.03 12.99 -2.99
CA THR A 172 3.93 13.88 -2.59
C THR A 172 2.69 13.06 -2.24
N ALA A 173 2.25 13.14 -0.99
CA ALA A 173 1.01 12.51 -0.54
C ALA A 173 -0.21 13.36 -0.87
N ASP A 174 -1.34 12.69 -1.12
CA ASP A 174 -2.60 13.37 -1.36
C ASP A 174 -3.23 13.73 -0.01
N LEU A 175 -3.27 15.03 0.32
CA LEU A 175 -3.84 15.56 1.55
C LEU A 175 -5.20 16.21 1.26
N SER A 176 -6.21 15.92 2.10
CA SER A 176 -7.52 16.55 1.98
C SER A 176 -8.25 16.68 3.31
N VAL A 177 -9.17 17.64 3.41
CA VAL A 177 -10.02 17.82 4.58
C VAL A 177 -11.48 17.82 4.16
N ARG A 178 -12.31 17.10 4.92
CA ARG A 178 -13.75 17.00 4.69
C ARG A 178 -14.54 17.23 5.97
N GLU A 179 -15.77 17.68 5.81
CA GLU A 179 -16.72 17.78 6.91
C GLU A 179 -17.30 16.40 7.24
N ALA A 180 -17.22 16.02 8.51
CA ALA A 180 -17.89 14.86 9.07
C ALA A 180 -19.35 15.19 9.32
N ARG A 181 -20.27 14.43 8.71
CA ARG A 181 -21.71 14.58 8.93
C ARG A 181 -22.26 13.34 9.61
N PRO A 182 -23.09 13.48 10.65
CA PRO A 182 -23.80 12.33 11.22
C PRO A 182 -24.52 11.53 10.14
N GLY A 183 -24.39 10.20 10.18
CA GLY A 183 -24.91 9.29 9.16
C GLY A 183 -23.93 8.97 8.02
N ASP A 184 -22.79 9.64 7.93
CA ASP A 184 -21.72 9.23 7.03
C ASP A 184 -21.17 7.88 7.43
N ARG A 185 -20.86 7.06 6.43
CA ARG A 185 -20.11 5.82 6.58
C ARG A 185 -18.85 5.87 5.73
N TRP A 186 -17.70 5.75 6.38
CA TRP A 186 -16.39 5.69 5.76
C TRP A 186 -15.92 4.25 5.64
N LEU A 187 -15.32 3.92 4.51
CA LEU A 187 -14.64 2.64 4.27
C LEU A 187 -13.23 2.93 3.76
N LEU A 188 -12.21 2.46 4.48
CA LEU A 188 -10.85 2.33 3.98
C LEU A 188 -10.59 0.85 3.67
N CYS A 189 -9.96 0.54 2.54
CA CYS A 189 -9.65 -0.84 2.19
C CYS A 189 -8.38 -1.00 1.36
N SER A 190 -7.72 -2.15 1.46
CA SER A 190 -6.68 -2.58 0.53
C SER A 190 -7.27 -2.98 -0.83
N ASP A 191 -6.40 -3.17 -1.83
CA ASP A 191 -6.81 -3.58 -3.18
C ASP A 191 -7.42 -5.00 -3.19
N GLY A 192 -7.11 -5.83 -2.18
CA GLY A 192 -7.70 -7.15 -2.01
C GLY A 192 -9.22 -7.16 -1.79
N LEU A 193 -9.81 -6.01 -1.40
CA LEU A 193 -11.27 -5.83 -1.51
C LEU A 193 -11.64 -5.29 -2.90
N SER A 194 -11.16 -4.09 -3.22
CA SER A 194 -11.69 -3.28 -4.32
C SER A 194 -11.30 -3.81 -5.72
N GLY A 195 -10.25 -4.62 -5.81
CA GLY A 195 -9.83 -5.32 -7.02
C GLY A 195 -10.67 -6.56 -7.36
N TYR A 196 -11.49 -7.05 -6.42
CA TYR A 196 -12.27 -8.30 -6.58
C TYR A 196 -13.75 -8.17 -6.23
N VAL A 197 -14.16 -7.13 -5.51
CA VAL A 197 -15.54 -6.82 -5.16
C VAL A 197 -15.92 -5.49 -5.81
N SER A 198 -16.98 -5.49 -6.62
CA SER A 198 -17.40 -4.28 -7.36
C SER A 198 -17.91 -3.18 -6.43
N ALA A 199 -17.74 -1.93 -6.85
CA ALA A 199 -18.25 -0.76 -6.13
C ALA A 199 -19.77 -0.85 -5.86
N GLU A 200 -20.54 -1.43 -6.79
CA GLU A 200 -21.98 -1.68 -6.59
C GLU A 200 -22.24 -2.66 -5.44
N THR A 201 -21.48 -3.77 -5.38
CA THR A 201 -21.62 -4.76 -4.30
C THR A 201 -21.19 -4.17 -2.95
N ILE A 202 -20.13 -3.36 -2.95
CA ILE A 202 -19.69 -2.62 -1.76
C ILE A 202 -20.81 -1.68 -1.31
N ALA A 203 -21.35 -0.84 -2.21
CA ALA A 203 -22.41 0.11 -1.89
C ALA A 203 -23.66 -0.57 -1.32
N GLN A 204 -24.10 -1.68 -1.93
CA GLN A 204 -25.23 -2.47 -1.42
C GLN A 204 -24.94 -3.03 -0.02
N THR A 205 -23.73 -3.56 0.21
CA THR A 205 -23.35 -4.10 1.52
C THR A 205 -23.32 -3.02 2.62
N LEU A 206 -22.83 -1.82 2.27
CA LEU A 206 -22.82 -0.67 3.18
C LEU A 206 -24.23 -0.16 3.50
N ALA A 207 -25.17 -0.28 2.55
CA ALA A 207 -26.57 0.11 2.73
C ALA A 207 -27.38 -0.90 3.54
N ASP A 208 -27.20 -2.21 3.30
CA ASP A 208 -28.04 -3.26 3.85
C ASP A 208 -27.68 -3.66 5.29
N ILE A 209 -26.42 -3.46 5.71
CA ILE A 209 -25.92 -3.92 6.99
C ILE A 209 -25.59 -2.73 7.89
N GLU A 210 -26.50 -2.40 8.81
CA GLU A 210 -26.33 -1.27 9.73
C GLU A 210 -25.19 -1.48 10.74
N ASP A 211 -24.99 -2.70 11.23
CA ASP A 211 -23.93 -3.00 12.21
C ASP A 211 -22.54 -2.96 11.57
N VAL A 212 -21.65 -2.11 12.11
CA VAL A 212 -20.32 -1.85 11.54
C VAL A 212 -19.43 -3.09 11.52
N ASP A 213 -19.50 -3.91 12.57
CA ASP A 213 -18.73 -5.15 12.69
C ASP A 213 -19.21 -6.21 11.69
N ALA A 214 -20.52 -6.45 11.63
CA ALA A 214 -21.11 -7.38 10.67
C ALA A 214 -20.88 -6.93 9.22
N CYS A 215 -20.90 -5.63 8.95
CA CYS A 215 -20.61 -5.07 7.63
C CYS A 215 -19.15 -5.34 7.24
N ALA A 216 -18.19 -5.08 8.15
CA ALA A 216 -16.78 -5.35 7.92
C ALA A 216 -16.51 -6.85 7.67
N ASP A 217 -17.13 -7.72 8.48
CA ASP A 217 -17.05 -9.17 8.30
C ASP A 217 -17.64 -9.60 6.95
N ARG A 218 -18.74 -8.98 6.51
CA ARG A 218 -19.37 -9.28 5.23
C ARG A 218 -18.49 -8.89 4.05
N LEU A 219 -17.85 -7.72 4.08
CA LEU A 219 -16.96 -7.25 3.01
C LEU A 219 -15.77 -8.20 2.83
N VAL A 220 -15.11 -8.59 3.93
CA VAL A 220 -14.03 -9.59 3.89
C VAL A 220 -14.52 -10.92 3.32
N GLN A 221 -15.69 -11.40 3.77
CA GLN A 221 -16.26 -12.63 3.22
C GLN A 221 -16.56 -12.55 1.72
N LEU A 222 -16.98 -11.39 1.21
CA LEU A 222 -17.21 -11.20 -0.23
C LEU A 222 -15.92 -11.34 -1.03
N ALA A 223 -14.83 -10.71 -0.57
CA ALA A 223 -13.51 -10.84 -1.19
C ALA A 223 -13.00 -12.30 -1.17
N LEU A 224 -13.16 -13.00 -0.04
CA LEU A 224 -12.79 -14.41 0.07
C LEU A 224 -13.63 -15.30 -0.86
N ARG A 225 -14.93 -15.01 -1.03
CA ARG A 225 -15.81 -15.71 -1.97
C ARG A 225 -15.46 -15.44 -3.43
N ALA A 226 -14.89 -14.28 -3.75
CA ALA A 226 -14.36 -13.95 -5.07
C ALA A 226 -13.04 -14.70 -5.37
N GLY A 227 -12.51 -15.47 -4.41
CA GLY A 227 -11.34 -16.33 -4.56
C GLY A 227 -10.20 -16.02 -3.58
N GLY A 228 -10.27 -14.89 -2.86
CA GLY A 228 -9.23 -14.45 -1.91
C GLY A 228 -7.81 -14.51 -2.46
N PRO A 229 -7.53 -13.95 -3.65
CA PRO A 229 -6.20 -14.02 -4.27
C PRO A 229 -5.15 -13.15 -3.58
N ASP A 230 -5.59 -12.16 -2.79
CA ASP A 230 -4.72 -11.28 -2.01
C ASP A 230 -5.10 -11.22 -0.53
N ASN A 231 -4.25 -10.55 0.25
CA ASN A 231 -4.60 -10.05 1.57
C ASN A 231 -5.76 -9.08 1.44
N VAL A 232 -6.71 -9.12 2.37
CA VAL A 232 -7.88 -8.22 2.35
C VAL A 232 -8.04 -7.56 3.69
N THR A 233 -8.02 -6.23 3.69
CA THR A 233 -8.16 -5.42 4.89
C THR A 233 -9.18 -4.32 4.68
N VAL A 234 -10.05 -4.13 5.68
CA VAL A 234 -11.09 -3.11 5.68
C VAL A 234 -11.15 -2.43 7.04
N VAL A 235 -11.33 -1.11 7.02
CA VAL A 235 -11.68 -0.29 8.19
C VAL A 235 -12.95 0.46 7.85
N LEU A 236 -13.99 0.24 8.66
CA LEU A 236 -15.28 0.91 8.56
C LEU A 236 -15.46 1.86 9.72
N ALA A 237 -16.05 3.02 9.46
CA ALA A 237 -16.41 3.97 10.51
C ALA A 237 -17.70 4.73 10.19
N ASP A 238 -18.64 4.69 11.12
CA ASP A 238 -19.85 5.51 11.10
C ASP A 238 -19.62 6.79 11.90
N VAL A 239 -19.95 7.93 11.29
CA VAL A 239 -19.99 9.21 11.97
C VAL A 239 -21.32 9.32 12.70
N VAL A 240 -21.26 9.38 14.03
CA VAL A 240 -22.42 9.51 14.90
C VAL A 240 -22.41 10.86 15.62
N GLU A 241 -23.58 11.42 15.88
CA GLU A 241 -23.71 12.62 16.71
C GLU A 241 -23.63 12.23 18.19
N LEU A 242 -22.74 12.87 18.94
CA LEU A 242 -22.48 12.51 20.34
C LEU A 242 -23.68 12.80 21.24
N ASP A 243 -24.40 13.87 20.94
CA ASP A 243 -25.52 14.39 21.73
C ASP A 243 -26.80 13.55 21.57
N ASP A 244 -26.89 12.75 20.49
CA ASP A 244 -28.02 11.87 20.17
C ASP A 244 -27.84 10.44 20.69
N LEU A 245 -26.69 10.11 21.27
CA LEU A 245 -26.45 8.76 21.80
C LEU A 245 -27.15 8.57 23.15
N PRO A 246 -27.84 7.42 23.36
CA PRO A 246 -28.41 7.07 24.66
C PRO A 246 -27.35 7.08 25.76
N ASP A 247 -27.75 7.44 27.00
CA ASP A 247 -26.87 7.39 28.16
C ASP A 247 -26.20 6.00 28.30
N GLY A 248 -24.86 5.96 28.22
CA GLY A 248 -24.07 4.72 28.29
C GLY A 248 -23.79 4.03 26.95
N ALA A 249 -24.28 4.55 25.82
CA ALA A 249 -24.03 4.05 24.46
C ALA A 249 -22.90 4.82 23.74
N MET A 250 -21.92 5.32 24.49
CA MET A 250 -20.76 6.01 23.92
C MET A 250 -19.98 5.07 22.99
N PRO A 251 -19.45 5.56 21.86
CA PRO A 251 -18.65 4.73 20.97
C PRO A 251 -17.40 4.24 21.69
N SER A 252 -16.87 3.09 21.26
CA SER A 252 -15.67 2.54 21.88
C SER A 252 -14.52 3.53 21.81
N THR A 253 -13.76 3.64 22.90
CA THR A 253 -12.49 4.36 22.95
C THR A 253 -11.30 3.42 22.83
N SER A 254 -11.53 2.11 22.74
CA SER A 254 -10.46 1.12 22.54
C SER A 254 -10.09 1.03 21.07
N SER A 255 -8.81 1.17 20.76
CA SER A 255 -8.34 0.94 19.40
C SER A 255 -8.31 -0.54 19.02
N VAL A 256 -8.48 -0.78 17.72
CA VAL A 256 -8.43 -2.09 17.09
C VAL A 256 -7.29 -2.09 16.10
N VAL A 257 -6.36 -3.03 16.24
CA VAL A 257 -5.22 -3.23 15.33
C VAL A 257 -5.34 -4.61 14.70
N VAL A 258 -5.27 -4.68 13.37
CA VAL A 258 -5.39 -5.91 12.58
C VAL A 258 -4.25 -6.05 11.57
N GLY A 259 -4.10 -7.24 10.97
CA GLY A 259 -3.06 -7.51 9.99
C GLY A 259 -1.67 -7.74 10.62
N ALA A 260 -0.61 -7.38 9.91
CA ALA A 260 0.78 -7.52 10.34
C ALA A 260 1.12 -6.67 11.57
N ALA A 261 0.45 -5.52 11.78
CA ALA A 261 0.62 -4.71 12.97
C ALA A 261 0.04 -5.35 14.25
N ALA A 262 -0.90 -6.30 14.14
CA ALA A 262 -1.55 -6.90 15.29
C ALA A 262 -0.63 -7.80 16.13
N LEU A 263 -0.95 -8.01 17.40
CA LEU A 263 -0.26 -9.02 18.23
C LEU A 263 -0.50 -10.45 17.71
N SER A 264 -1.65 -10.70 17.08
CA SER A 264 -2.05 -11.99 16.51
C SER A 264 -1.82 -12.06 15.00
N ARG A 265 -0.58 -11.84 14.54
CA ARG A 265 -0.21 -11.74 13.10
C ARG A 265 -0.53 -13.00 12.27
N LYS A 266 -0.51 -14.18 12.90
CA LYS A 266 -0.64 -15.49 12.22
C LYS A 266 -2.03 -16.09 12.31
N ARG A 267 -3.07 -15.30 12.09
CA ARG A 267 -4.44 -15.82 12.08
C ARG A 267 -4.72 -16.50 10.73
N PRO A 268 -5.16 -17.78 10.71
CA PRO A 268 -5.58 -18.43 9.48
C PRO A 268 -6.77 -17.70 8.84
N SER A 269 -6.93 -17.81 7.52
CA SER A 269 -8.08 -17.24 6.82
C SER A 269 -9.39 -17.78 7.38
N ALA A 270 -10.37 -16.90 7.58
CA ALA A 270 -11.71 -17.24 8.03
C ALA A 270 -12.47 -18.16 7.04
N ALA A 271 -12.01 -18.24 5.78
CA ALA A 271 -12.61 -19.06 4.73
C ALA A 271 -11.83 -20.35 4.42
N ALA A 272 -10.90 -20.77 5.28
CA ALA A 272 -9.98 -21.89 5.02
C ALA A 272 -10.65 -23.22 4.57
N ASP A 273 -11.87 -23.50 5.03
CA ASP A 273 -12.59 -24.75 4.69
C ASP A 273 -13.62 -24.59 3.55
N GLY A 274 -13.76 -23.37 3.01
CA GLY A 274 -14.76 -23.03 2.01
C GLY A 274 -14.46 -23.57 0.60
N PRO A 275 -15.46 -23.56 -0.32
CA PRO A 275 -15.25 -23.98 -1.71
C PRO A 275 -14.13 -23.20 -2.42
N ALA A 276 -14.03 -21.88 -2.15
CA ALA A 276 -12.97 -21.03 -2.69
C ALA A 276 -11.58 -21.47 -2.20
N ALA A 277 -11.45 -21.83 -0.91
CA ALA A 277 -10.19 -22.31 -0.35
C ALA A 277 -9.79 -23.66 -0.93
N ARG A 278 -10.76 -24.58 -1.12
CA ARG A 278 -10.52 -25.85 -1.82
C ARG A 278 -10.05 -25.61 -3.25
N ALA A 279 -10.70 -24.73 -4.00
CA ALA A 279 -10.29 -24.36 -5.35
C ALA A 279 -8.88 -23.75 -5.39
N ALA A 280 -8.55 -22.85 -4.46
CA ALA A 280 -7.22 -22.27 -4.32
C ALA A 280 -6.15 -23.34 -4.00
N SER A 281 -6.47 -24.30 -3.12
CA SER A 281 -5.58 -25.41 -2.77
C SER A 281 -5.29 -26.34 -3.96
N LEU A 282 -6.30 -26.68 -4.75
CA LEU A 282 -6.16 -27.48 -5.96
C LEU A 282 -5.32 -26.74 -7.01
N SER A 283 -5.56 -25.44 -7.18
CA SER A 283 -4.79 -24.59 -8.10
C SER A 283 -3.32 -24.43 -7.66
N ARG A 284 -3.07 -24.45 -6.34
CA ARG A 284 -1.71 -24.46 -5.77
C ARG A 284 -1.03 -25.80 -6.05
N ARG A 285 -1.70 -26.92 -5.77
CA ARG A 285 -1.21 -28.29 -6.05
C ARG A 285 -0.87 -28.50 -7.52
N ALA A 286 -1.73 -28.01 -8.43
CA ALA A 286 -1.48 -28.07 -9.87
C ALA A 286 -0.22 -27.28 -10.29
N ARG A 287 0.05 -26.14 -9.64
CA ARG A 287 1.24 -25.31 -9.90
C ARG A 287 2.52 -25.89 -9.30
N THR A 288 2.44 -26.52 -8.13
CA THR A 288 3.62 -27.05 -7.42
C THR A 288 3.96 -28.50 -7.75
N GLY A 289 3.11 -29.21 -8.49
CA GLY A 289 3.35 -30.61 -8.90
C GLY A 289 3.40 -31.60 -7.74
N ALA A 290 2.89 -31.22 -6.55
CA ALA A 290 2.91 -32.06 -5.37
C ALA A 290 1.88 -33.22 -5.48
N SER A 291 2.35 -34.46 -5.35
CA SER A 291 1.54 -35.69 -5.27
C SER A 291 1.21 -36.02 -3.79
N ASP A 292 0.04 -36.64 -3.57
CA ASP A 292 -0.59 -36.84 -2.26
C ASP A 292 0.28 -37.54 -1.20
N PRO A 293 0.17 -37.16 0.09
CA PRO A 293 0.16 -38.11 1.20
C PRO A 293 -1.23 -38.75 1.26
N GLN A 294 -1.27 -40.06 1.04
CA GLN A 294 -2.48 -40.89 1.06
C GLN A 294 -3.23 -40.77 2.40
N GLU A 295 -4.43 -40.17 2.36
CA GLU A 295 -5.44 -40.30 3.42
C GLU A 295 -5.97 -41.74 3.42
N GLY A 296 -5.65 -42.49 4.48
CA GLY A 296 -6.24 -43.79 4.76
C GLY A 296 -7.30 -43.63 5.85
N ALA A 297 -8.56 -43.50 5.45
CA ALA A 297 -9.72 -43.62 6.33
C ALA A 297 -10.83 -44.32 5.56
N GLU A 298 -10.87 -45.64 5.65
CA GLU A 298 -12.09 -46.42 5.42
C GLU A 298 -12.27 -47.33 6.63
N ASP A 299 -13.33 -47.02 7.38
CA ASP A 299 -14.07 -47.95 8.23
C ASP A 299 -14.46 -49.18 7.41
N ASP A 300 -14.25 -50.36 7.97
CA ASP A 300 -15.24 -51.44 7.85
C ASP A 300 -15.08 -52.41 9.02
N ALA A 301 -16.12 -52.45 9.84
CA ALA A 301 -16.35 -53.47 10.84
C ALA A 301 -17.25 -54.55 10.21
N GLU A 302 -16.90 -55.84 10.34
CA GLU A 302 -17.83 -56.87 10.84
C GLU A 302 -17.13 -58.23 11.04
N ASP A 303 -17.38 -58.76 12.24
CA ASP A 303 -17.42 -60.13 12.75
C ASP A 303 -16.88 -61.35 11.97
N GLY A 304 -16.28 -62.27 12.75
CA GLY A 304 -16.69 -63.68 12.65
C GLY A 304 -15.61 -64.76 12.62
N GLN A 305 -15.27 -65.25 13.82
CA GLN A 305 -15.19 -66.68 14.16
C GLN A 305 -13.85 -67.45 14.10
N VAL A 306 -13.72 -68.24 15.17
CA VAL A 306 -12.64 -69.07 15.70
C VAL A 306 -12.60 -70.45 15.03
N ALA A 307 -11.41 -71.04 14.84
CA ALA A 307 -11.00 -72.37 15.37
C ALA A 307 -10.05 -73.19 14.47
N THR A 308 -8.89 -73.56 15.05
CA THR A 308 -8.19 -74.88 14.98
C THR A 308 -7.63 -75.36 13.62
N ALA A 309 -6.53 -76.11 13.49
CA ALA A 309 -5.39 -76.54 14.29
C ALA A 309 -4.51 -77.41 13.35
N SER A 310 -3.23 -77.58 13.70
CA SER A 310 -2.35 -78.75 13.41
C SER A 310 -1.27 -78.63 12.31
N ALA A 311 -0.02 -78.47 12.77
CA ALA A 311 1.16 -79.33 12.57
C ALA A 311 1.85 -79.47 11.18
N PRO A 312 3.18 -79.78 11.16
CA PRO A 312 4.19 -79.16 10.29
C PRO A 312 4.89 -80.14 9.32
N ASP A 313 5.88 -79.62 8.57
CA ASP A 313 7.03 -80.25 7.86
C ASP A 313 7.30 -79.37 6.59
N ASP A 314 8.48 -78.93 6.14
CA ASP A 314 9.89 -79.10 6.46
C ASP A 314 10.66 -77.90 5.83
N ASP A 315 11.82 -77.58 6.41
CA ASP A 315 13.05 -77.00 5.81
C ASP A 315 13.02 -75.66 5.02
N ASP A 316 13.54 -74.59 5.65
CA ASP A 316 14.81 -73.92 5.28
C ASP A 316 14.92 -72.51 5.94
N GLU A 317 16.01 -72.27 6.69
CA GLU A 317 16.32 -70.97 7.32
C GLU A 317 16.75 -69.89 6.29
N PRO A 318 16.51 -68.59 6.58
CA PRO A 318 16.77 -67.49 5.66
C PRO A 318 18.14 -66.80 5.90
N LEU A 319 18.87 -66.49 4.81
CA LEU A 319 19.95 -65.50 4.81
C LEU A 319 19.50 -64.25 4.05
N ALA A 320 19.23 -63.18 4.79
CA ALA A 320 18.89 -61.87 4.25
C ALA A 320 20.06 -61.23 3.48
N PRO A 321 19.86 -60.63 2.28
CA PRO A 321 20.85 -59.74 1.69
C PRO A 321 20.62 -58.28 2.12
N ALA A 322 21.70 -57.62 2.52
CA ALA A 322 21.76 -56.21 2.93
C ALA A 322 21.20 -55.22 1.88
N PRO A 323 20.64 -54.06 2.29
CA PRO A 323 20.10 -53.08 1.35
C PRO A 323 21.24 -52.43 0.55
N ARG A 324 21.09 -52.47 -0.77
CA ARG A 324 22.03 -51.91 -1.75
C ARG A 324 22.03 -50.37 -1.68
N ARG A 325 23.24 -49.80 -1.63
CA ARG A 325 23.63 -48.37 -1.74
C ARG A 325 23.15 -47.62 -3.02
N ARG A 326 22.14 -48.12 -3.74
CA ARG A 326 21.65 -47.56 -5.02
C ARG A 326 20.71 -46.36 -4.84
N GLY A 327 19.99 -46.27 -3.72
CA GLY A 327 19.10 -45.13 -3.45
C GLY A 327 19.84 -43.81 -3.29
N LEU A 328 20.99 -43.83 -2.61
CA LEU A 328 21.78 -42.62 -2.34
C LEU A 328 22.42 -42.03 -3.60
N VAL A 329 22.84 -42.89 -4.55
CA VAL A 329 23.40 -42.44 -5.84
C VAL A 329 22.33 -41.78 -6.72
N LEU A 330 21.12 -42.33 -6.77
CA LEU A 330 19.99 -41.73 -7.50
C LEU A 330 19.60 -40.37 -6.93
N THR A 331 19.62 -40.21 -5.60
CA THR A 331 19.38 -38.92 -4.95
C THR A 331 20.44 -37.88 -5.31
N TRP A 332 21.73 -38.23 -5.26
CA TRP A 332 22.80 -37.30 -5.66
C TRP A 332 22.76 -36.93 -7.14
N VAL A 333 22.38 -37.87 -8.02
CA VAL A 333 22.17 -37.58 -9.44
C VAL A 333 21.00 -36.62 -9.63
N ALA A 334 19.87 -36.83 -8.95
CA ALA A 334 18.72 -35.93 -9.01
C ALA A 334 19.06 -34.51 -8.51
N VAL A 335 19.79 -34.40 -7.40
CA VAL A 335 20.28 -33.12 -6.87
C VAL A 335 21.23 -32.45 -7.87
N GLY A 336 22.15 -33.20 -8.48
CA GLY A 336 23.05 -32.67 -9.52
C GLY A 336 22.29 -32.13 -10.73
N VAL A 337 21.27 -32.84 -11.20
CA VAL A 337 20.42 -32.38 -12.32
C VAL A 337 19.64 -31.12 -11.94
N ALA A 338 19.09 -31.04 -10.72
CA ALA A 338 18.37 -29.85 -10.24
C ALA A 338 19.29 -28.62 -10.15
N VAL A 339 20.53 -28.79 -9.68
CA VAL A 339 21.52 -27.70 -9.62
C VAL A 339 21.89 -27.24 -11.03
N VAL A 340 22.12 -28.16 -11.97
CA VAL A 340 22.40 -27.80 -13.36
C VAL A 340 21.21 -27.08 -13.99
N ALA A 341 19.98 -27.53 -13.74
CA ALA A 341 18.78 -26.87 -14.23
C ALA A 341 18.62 -25.46 -13.65
N ALA A 342 18.92 -25.26 -12.37
CA ALA A 342 18.91 -23.94 -11.72
C ALA A 342 19.99 -23.01 -12.30
N LEU A 343 21.20 -23.52 -12.54
CA LEU A 343 22.29 -22.75 -13.16
C LEU A 343 21.96 -22.37 -14.61
N VAL A 344 21.40 -23.29 -15.39
CA VAL A 344 20.98 -23.03 -16.77
C VAL A 344 19.81 -22.06 -16.81
N GLY A 345 18.83 -22.21 -15.92
CA GLY A 345 17.69 -21.30 -15.80
C GLY A 345 18.11 -19.90 -15.38
N GLY A 346 19.01 -19.78 -14.39
CA GLY A 346 19.58 -18.51 -13.96
C GLY A 346 20.37 -17.83 -15.08
N TYR A 347 21.22 -18.57 -15.80
CA TYR A 347 21.96 -18.04 -16.95
C TYR A 347 21.01 -17.63 -18.09
N ALA A 348 20.00 -18.44 -18.41
CA ALA A 348 19.02 -18.09 -19.43
C ALA A 348 18.22 -16.82 -19.06
N TRP A 349 17.91 -16.64 -17.78
CA TRP A 349 17.23 -15.45 -17.27
C TRP A 349 18.12 -14.20 -17.37
N THR A 350 19.40 -14.26 -16.99
CA THR A 350 20.30 -13.09 -17.15
C THR A 350 20.43 -12.68 -18.61
N GLN A 351 20.38 -13.64 -19.55
CA GLN A 351 20.39 -13.37 -20.99
C GLN A 351 19.10 -12.70 -21.53
N THR A 352 18.09 -12.44 -20.69
CA THR A 352 16.89 -11.66 -21.07
C THR A 352 16.98 -10.18 -20.72
N GLN A 353 17.97 -9.78 -19.92
CA GLN A 353 18.11 -8.42 -19.41
C GLN A 353 19.06 -7.60 -20.28
N TYR A 354 18.78 -6.29 -20.39
CA TYR A 354 19.64 -5.32 -21.08
C TYR A 354 19.93 -4.16 -20.14
N PHE A 355 21.04 -3.46 -20.35
CA PHE A 355 21.31 -2.21 -19.65
C PHE A 355 22.19 -1.30 -20.51
N VAL A 356 22.16 -0.01 -20.22
CA VAL A 356 23.03 1.00 -20.81
C VAL A 356 24.09 1.37 -19.79
N GLY A 357 25.35 1.29 -20.17
CA GLY A 357 26.49 1.62 -19.31
C GLY A 357 27.62 2.27 -20.10
N THR A 358 28.81 2.30 -19.52
CA THR A 358 30.00 2.88 -20.15
C THR A 358 30.98 1.79 -20.60
N SER A 359 31.48 1.88 -21.83
CA SER A 359 32.60 1.07 -22.33
C SER A 359 33.51 1.97 -23.15
N ASP A 360 34.81 1.96 -22.86
CA ASP A 360 35.81 2.76 -23.57
C ASP A 360 35.44 4.27 -23.70
N GLY A 361 34.80 4.83 -22.68
CA GLY A 361 34.36 6.23 -22.65
C GLY A 361 33.09 6.55 -23.45
N ARG A 362 32.41 5.52 -24.00
CA ARG A 362 31.19 5.67 -24.80
C ARG A 362 29.98 5.04 -24.14
N VAL A 363 28.81 5.60 -24.39
CA VAL A 363 27.53 5.01 -23.98
C VAL A 363 27.30 3.72 -24.77
N THR A 364 27.17 2.60 -24.05
CA THR A 364 27.15 1.24 -24.62
C THR A 364 25.98 0.45 -24.07
N VAL A 365 25.28 -0.28 -24.93
CA VAL A 365 24.22 -1.22 -24.59
C VAL A 365 24.84 -2.60 -24.35
N PHE A 366 24.54 -3.16 -23.19
CA PHE A 366 24.94 -4.50 -22.77
C PHE A 366 23.72 -5.42 -22.66
N ARG A 367 23.96 -6.72 -22.83
CA ARG A 367 23.01 -7.80 -22.53
C ARG A 367 23.55 -8.62 -21.38
N GLY A 368 22.73 -8.83 -20.36
CA GLY A 368 23.13 -9.47 -19.12
C GLY A 368 22.89 -8.60 -17.90
N ILE A 369 23.60 -8.92 -16.81
CA ILE A 369 23.58 -8.15 -15.56
C ILE A 369 24.95 -7.50 -15.33
N PRO A 370 25.00 -6.27 -14.76
CA PRO A 370 26.25 -5.53 -14.52
C PRO A 370 27.00 -6.09 -13.29
N GLN A 371 27.33 -7.38 -13.31
CA GLN A 371 28.02 -8.10 -12.24
C GLN A 371 29.05 -9.06 -12.84
N SER A 372 30.21 -9.19 -12.19
CA SER A 372 31.25 -10.14 -12.59
C SER A 372 31.39 -11.25 -11.55
N LEU A 373 31.46 -12.50 -12.01
CA LEU A 373 31.72 -13.67 -11.16
C LEU A 373 33.16 -14.14 -11.40
N GLY A 374 34.09 -13.56 -10.64
CA GLY A 374 35.53 -13.84 -10.80
C GLY A 374 36.04 -13.40 -12.17
N PRO A 375 36.59 -14.29 -13.02
CA PRO A 375 37.07 -13.93 -14.35
C PRO A 375 35.96 -13.90 -15.43
N LEU A 376 34.69 -14.12 -15.06
CA LEU A 376 33.58 -14.19 -16.00
C LEU A 376 32.70 -12.95 -15.88
N ASP A 377 32.63 -12.17 -16.96
CA ASP A 377 31.65 -11.11 -17.10
C ASP A 377 30.28 -11.71 -17.47
N LEU A 378 29.25 -11.35 -16.69
CA LEU A 378 27.87 -11.79 -16.94
C LEU A 378 27.12 -10.85 -17.90
N ALA A 379 27.83 -9.88 -18.46
CA ALA A 379 27.35 -8.95 -19.46
C ALA A 379 28.20 -9.06 -20.73
N SER A 380 27.54 -8.98 -21.89
CA SER A 380 28.19 -8.87 -23.19
C SER A 380 27.77 -7.59 -23.89
N VAL A 381 28.71 -6.90 -24.53
CA VAL A 381 28.41 -5.71 -25.34
C VAL A 381 27.54 -6.12 -26.53
N VAL A 382 26.42 -5.43 -26.71
CA VAL A 382 25.51 -5.61 -27.84
C VAL A 382 25.75 -4.52 -28.88
N GLU A 383 25.80 -3.27 -28.43
CA GLU A 383 25.85 -2.10 -29.32
C GLU A 383 26.57 -0.94 -28.63
N THR A 384 27.54 -0.33 -29.30
CA THR A 384 28.26 0.85 -28.80
C THR A 384 27.79 2.06 -29.59
N SER A 385 27.35 3.10 -28.88
CA SER A 385 26.91 4.35 -29.52
C SER A 385 28.10 5.27 -29.86
N ASP A 386 27.84 6.30 -30.66
CA ASP A 386 28.81 7.37 -30.95
C ASP A 386 28.82 8.50 -29.90
N VAL A 387 27.95 8.41 -28.88
CA VAL A 387 27.88 9.40 -27.79
C VAL A 387 29.02 9.16 -26.80
N GLN A 388 29.88 10.18 -26.64
CA GLN A 388 30.89 10.21 -25.59
C GLN A 388 30.21 10.49 -24.25
N VAL A 389 30.61 9.74 -23.23
CA VAL A 389 30.09 9.94 -21.86
C VAL A 389 30.44 11.33 -21.32
N ASP A 390 31.56 11.90 -21.79
CA ASP A 390 31.99 13.25 -21.43
C ASP A 390 31.12 14.37 -22.00
N ASP A 391 30.39 14.11 -23.09
CA ASP A 391 29.46 15.07 -23.69
C ASP A 391 28.11 15.10 -22.96
N LEU A 392 27.86 14.16 -22.04
CA LEU A 392 26.66 14.12 -21.22
C LEU A 392 26.72 15.15 -20.06
N PRO A 393 25.58 15.78 -19.73
CA PRO A 393 25.41 16.51 -18.47
C PRO A 393 25.86 15.69 -17.25
N ALA A 394 26.42 16.35 -16.23
CA ALA A 394 27.03 15.69 -15.07
C ALA A 394 26.11 14.66 -14.39
N TYR A 395 24.83 14.98 -14.26
CA TYR A 395 23.83 14.06 -13.68
C TYR A 395 23.56 12.83 -14.56
N LEU A 396 23.58 12.97 -15.88
CA LEU A 396 23.39 11.85 -16.82
C LEU A 396 24.64 10.98 -16.88
N ARG A 397 25.81 11.59 -16.80
CA ARG A 397 27.09 10.89 -16.72
C ARG A 397 27.12 9.92 -15.54
N GLU A 398 26.83 10.44 -14.34
CA GLU A 398 26.79 9.64 -13.12
C GLU A 398 25.77 8.49 -13.23
N ARG A 399 24.61 8.75 -13.83
CA ARG A 399 23.56 7.74 -14.02
C ARG A 399 23.90 6.67 -15.05
N VAL A 400 24.62 7.00 -16.13
CA VAL A 400 25.11 6.03 -17.11
C VAL A 400 26.31 5.25 -16.56
N GLU A 401 27.17 5.88 -15.76
CA GLU A 401 28.25 5.20 -15.03
C GLU A 401 27.72 4.19 -14.00
N GLN A 402 26.62 4.50 -13.33
CA GLN A 402 25.91 3.59 -12.42
C GLN A 402 25.05 2.52 -13.13
N THR A 403 25.04 2.52 -14.47
CA THR A 403 24.24 1.65 -15.35
C THR A 403 22.72 1.86 -15.26
N ILE A 404 22.07 1.93 -16.42
CA ILE A 404 20.61 2.13 -16.55
C ILE A 404 19.99 0.83 -17.07
N SER A 405 19.19 0.17 -16.25
CA SER A 405 18.53 -1.09 -16.62
C SER A 405 17.43 -0.90 -17.66
N ALA A 406 17.31 -1.85 -18.59
CA ALA A 406 16.30 -1.86 -19.65
C ALA A 406 15.74 -3.28 -19.87
N PRO A 407 14.40 -3.47 -19.87
CA PRO A 407 13.79 -4.79 -20.03
C PRO A 407 13.82 -5.31 -21.48
N SER A 408 14.26 -4.50 -22.46
CA SER A 408 14.39 -4.91 -23.86
C SER A 408 15.47 -4.11 -24.60
N LEU A 409 15.98 -4.69 -25.69
CA LEU A 409 16.93 -4.02 -26.59
C LEU A 409 16.34 -2.74 -27.19
N ASP A 410 15.06 -2.74 -27.56
CA ASP A 410 14.40 -1.56 -28.14
C ASP A 410 14.22 -0.43 -27.12
N GLN A 411 14.07 -0.76 -25.84
CA GLN A 411 14.06 0.25 -24.79
C GLN A 411 15.47 0.77 -24.48
N ALA A 412 16.48 -0.11 -24.49
CA ALA A 412 17.87 0.31 -24.35
C ALA A 412 18.30 1.27 -25.47
N ARG A 413 17.87 1.01 -26.71
CA ARG A 413 18.11 1.91 -27.86
C ARG A 413 17.42 3.26 -27.70
N ARG A 414 16.15 3.27 -27.27
CA ARG A 414 15.42 4.52 -26.99
C ARG A 414 16.08 5.34 -25.88
N LEU A 415 16.62 4.68 -24.85
CA LEU A 415 17.41 5.37 -23.81
C LEU A 415 18.65 6.03 -24.38
N VAL A 416 19.39 5.35 -25.26
CA VAL A 416 20.55 5.94 -25.96
C VAL A 416 20.13 7.10 -26.87
N GLU A 417 19.00 6.98 -27.56
CA GLU A 417 18.46 8.04 -28.43
C GLU A 417 18.08 9.28 -27.62
N MET A 418 17.37 9.13 -26.49
CA MET A 418 17.07 10.24 -25.58
C MET A 418 18.33 10.90 -25.02
N LEU A 419 19.32 10.09 -24.60
CA LEU A 419 20.62 10.62 -24.16
C LEU A 419 21.33 11.39 -25.27
N THR A 420 21.11 11.02 -26.55
CA THR A 420 21.67 11.73 -27.71
C THR A 420 20.93 13.05 -27.96
N GLU A 421 19.61 13.09 -27.82
CA GLU A 421 18.81 14.31 -27.95
C GLU A 421 19.15 15.36 -26.89
N ASP A 422 19.41 14.93 -25.65
CA ASP A 422 19.84 15.80 -24.56
C ASP A 422 21.26 16.38 -24.76
N VAL A 423 22.12 15.70 -25.53
CA VAL A 423 23.43 16.23 -25.95
C VAL A 423 23.28 17.32 -27.01
N VAL A 424 22.20 17.29 -27.81
CA VAL A 424 21.95 18.26 -28.89
C VAL A 424 21.31 19.56 -28.39
N LEU A 425 20.66 19.54 -27.22
CA LEU A 425 20.14 20.73 -26.58
C LEU A 425 21.23 21.38 -25.70
N PRO A 426 21.74 22.58 -26.04
CA PRO A 426 22.73 23.22 -25.18
C PRO A 426 22.08 23.55 -23.83
N THR A 427 22.65 23.00 -22.75
CA THR A 427 22.35 23.40 -21.38
C THR A 427 22.53 24.92 -21.25
N PRO A 428 21.55 25.67 -20.72
CA PRO A 428 21.76 27.09 -20.45
C PRO A 428 22.89 27.23 -19.42
N THR A 429 23.96 27.92 -19.81
CA THR A 429 25.10 28.22 -18.94
C THR A 429 24.61 28.94 -17.67
N PRO A 430 24.87 28.42 -16.46
CA PRO A 430 24.63 29.20 -15.25
C PRO A 430 25.53 30.45 -15.30
N THR A 431 24.91 31.62 -15.19
CA THR A 431 25.62 32.90 -15.13
C THR A 431 26.52 32.88 -13.88
N PRO A 432 27.83 33.17 -13.98
CA PRO A 432 28.70 33.18 -12.81
C PRO A 432 28.27 34.31 -11.88
N VAL A 433 27.96 33.97 -10.62
CA VAL A 433 27.85 34.97 -9.56
C VAL A 433 29.26 35.29 -9.08
N ASP A 434 29.65 36.55 -9.26
CA ASP A 434 30.96 37.11 -8.88
C ASP A 434 31.17 37.02 -7.35
N PRO A 435 32.25 36.41 -6.83
CA PRO A 435 32.44 36.19 -5.38
C PRO A 435 33.01 37.43 -4.67
N ALA A 436 32.65 38.64 -5.10
CA ALA A 436 33.24 39.88 -4.62
C ALA A 436 32.20 40.92 -4.18
N LEU A 437 31.23 40.55 -3.33
CA LEU A 437 30.55 41.53 -2.48
C LEU A 437 30.30 40.96 -1.07
N THR A 438 31.18 41.35 -0.16
CA THR A 438 30.98 41.35 1.29
C THR A 438 29.57 41.88 1.64
N PRO A 439 28.83 41.26 2.56
CA PRO A 439 27.51 41.75 2.95
C PRO A 439 27.65 43.11 3.67
N ALA A 440 27.10 44.15 3.06
CA ALA A 440 26.87 45.43 3.75
C ALA A 440 25.75 45.22 4.79
N PRO A 441 25.81 45.92 5.95
CA PRO A 441 24.86 45.72 7.04
C PRO A 441 23.43 46.06 6.59
N ALA A 442 22.48 45.27 7.08
CA ALA A 442 21.05 45.38 6.82
C ALA A 442 20.55 46.83 6.94
N GLN A 443 20.04 47.37 5.84
CA GLN A 443 19.16 48.53 5.89
C GLN A 443 17.75 48.03 6.15
N THR A 444 17.20 48.49 7.27
CA THR A 444 15.81 48.33 7.68
C THR A 444 14.89 48.86 6.58
N LEU A 445 14.04 48.00 6.01
CA LEU A 445 12.93 48.42 5.17
C LEU A 445 11.87 49.17 6.02
N PRO A 446 11.26 50.26 5.54
CA PRO A 446 10.12 50.88 6.20
C PRO A 446 8.87 49.98 6.06
N ALA A 447 8.00 50.05 7.07
CA ALA A 447 6.71 49.36 7.15
C ALA A 447 5.80 49.63 5.92
N PRO A 448 4.91 48.68 5.57
CA PRO A 448 3.99 48.85 4.44
C PRO A 448 2.98 49.97 4.71
N ALA A 449 2.78 50.83 3.72
CA ALA A 449 1.77 51.87 3.73
C ALA A 449 0.37 51.26 3.54
N THR A 450 -0.53 51.61 4.43
CA THR A 450 -1.96 51.27 4.45
C THR A 450 -2.68 51.87 3.24
N GLU A 451 -3.46 51.06 2.51
CA GLU A 451 -4.41 51.54 1.50
C GLU A 451 -5.54 52.37 2.17
N PRO A 452 -6.08 53.40 1.50
CA PRO A 452 -7.19 54.19 2.03
C PRO A 452 -8.53 53.44 1.89
N VAL A 453 -9.15 53.18 3.04
CA VAL A 453 -10.53 52.69 3.17
C VAL A 453 -11.52 53.80 2.79
N ILE A 454 -12.46 53.47 1.91
CA ILE A 454 -13.61 54.31 1.53
C ILE A 454 -14.60 54.35 2.72
N PRO A 455 -15.04 55.54 3.20
CA PRO A 455 -15.99 55.61 4.30
C PRO A 455 -17.44 55.33 3.84
N PRO A 456 -18.29 54.71 4.69
CA PRO A 456 -19.72 54.60 4.45
C PRO A 456 -20.43 55.96 4.65
N PRO A 457 -21.64 56.17 4.09
CA PRO A 457 -22.36 57.43 4.21
C PRO A 457 -22.95 57.64 5.62
N ASP A 458 -22.91 58.90 6.05
CA ASP A 458 -23.38 59.40 7.35
C ASP A 458 -24.86 59.10 7.65
N GLU A 459 -25.10 58.54 8.83
CA GLU A 459 -26.40 58.46 9.49
C GLU A 459 -26.43 59.50 10.64
N PRO A 460 -27.45 60.38 10.75
CA PRO A 460 -27.39 61.51 11.65
C PRO A 460 -27.69 61.13 13.11
N ALA A 461 -26.91 61.73 14.01
CA ALA A 461 -26.99 61.61 15.46
C ALA A 461 -28.33 62.11 16.08
N PRO A 462 -28.71 61.61 17.27
CA PRO A 462 -29.85 62.14 18.01
C PRO A 462 -29.42 63.30 18.93
N GLU A 463 -30.11 64.44 18.81
CA GLU A 463 -30.09 65.51 19.80
C GLU A 463 -30.98 65.17 21.01
N ALA A 464 -30.48 65.45 22.21
CA ALA A 464 -31.27 65.51 23.43
C ALA A 464 -31.80 66.93 23.66
N GLY A 465 -33.09 67.07 23.95
CA GLY A 465 -33.69 68.37 24.29
C GLY A 465 -35.13 68.34 24.81
N ALA A 466 -35.29 68.14 26.12
CA ALA A 466 -36.23 68.83 27.05
C ALA A 466 -37.79 68.74 26.90
N PRO A 467 -38.53 69.04 28.00
CA PRO A 467 -39.82 68.42 28.34
C PRO A 467 -41.06 69.30 28.06
N SER A 468 -42.25 68.68 27.97
CA SER A 468 -43.55 69.37 28.18
C SER A 468 -44.63 68.37 28.59
N GLY A 469 -45.61 68.85 29.37
CA GLY A 469 -46.42 68.04 30.27
C GLY A 469 -47.79 67.56 29.77
N GLY A 470 -48.24 66.46 30.39
CA GLY A 470 -49.60 66.18 30.89
C GLY A 470 -50.75 65.85 29.91
N PRO A 471 -51.92 65.33 30.38
CA PRO A 471 -52.27 64.86 31.72
C PRO A 471 -52.98 63.47 31.80
N ALA A 472 -52.98 62.92 33.02
CA ALA A 472 -54.07 62.25 33.75
C ALA A 472 -54.79 60.96 33.29
N THR A 473 -55.20 60.23 34.34
CA THR A 473 -56.13 59.08 34.46
C THR A 473 -55.50 57.70 34.21
N GLY A 474 -55.59 56.71 35.09
CA GLY A 474 -56.19 56.63 36.41
C GLY A 474 -56.30 55.15 36.84
N ALA A 475 -55.75 54.86 38.01
CA ALA A 475 -56.12 53.80 38.96
C ALA A 475 -55.84 52.30 38.67
N PRO A 476 -55.71 51.48 39.74
CA PRO A 476 -54.93 50.23 39.76
C PRO A 476 -55.72 48.99 40.25
N ALA A 477 -54.98 47.92 40.59
CA ALA A 477 -55.36 46.69 41.30
C ALA A 477 -56.04 45.63 40.39
N LEU A 478 -55.64 44.35 40.39
CA LEU A 478 -55.10 43.46 41.42
C LEU A 478 -54.02 42.53 40.87
#